data_AF-A0A7X9J946-F1
#
_entry.id   AF-A0A7X9J946-F1
#
_cell.length_a   1.000
_cell.length_b   1.000
_cell.length_c   1.000
_cell.angle_alpha   90.00
_cell.angle_beta   90.00
_cell.angle_gamma   90.00
#
_symmetry.space_group_name_H-M   'P 1'
#
loop_
_entity.id
_entity.type
_entity.pdbx_description
1 polymer ?
#
loop_
_entity_poly.entity_id
_entity_poly.type
_entity_poly.pdbx_seq_one_letter_code
_entity_poly.pdbx_strand_id
1 'polypeptide(L)'
;MKQTIVPMKSDAKLVVRTSADLFIEGSDQAQLVATVDDSYSFRMKDENGTIYLYADSDTKLVVPTTASLVLERVSGDASLLNFKGKAEVQKIGGDFHFQGLSGITIETVGGDCIFKEMTGPVEIKRVGGDLDGFQVTDIRAYGVGGDIELSAVKGKAQVTAGGDAHLQLTADPIVETKVTAGGDIYVGVTETANANLVMNSHGEEITVHACGQQLDIEAEDYTLPLGQGGAEIVLNAGGEVRVREGKEAMGEFSFVIEDINSSWHDFGREIEEKIRRSMKGVNHQLRHASWEASTAMRKAAEQMDQFSRNYQSGRDNRVVGFGFDANESAAPAKEKSGASDEERMMILKMLQEKKITVEEAEKLLQALEG
;
A
#
# COMPACT_ATOMS: atom_id res chain seq x y z
N MET A 1 14.04 2.85 7.14
CA MET A 1 13.41 3.00 5.82
C MET A 1 14.24 2.28 4.76
N LYS A 2 13.61 1.46 3.92
CA LYS A 2 14.27 0.65 2.88
C LYS A 2 13.40 0.61 1.63
N GLN A 3 14.05 0.71 0.47
CA GLN A 3 13.42 0.46 -0.83
C GLN A 3 13.94 -0.87 -1.39
N THR A 4 13.05 -1.69 -1.93
CA THR A 4 13.37 -2.97 -2.59
C THR A 4 12.69 -2.97 -3.96
N ILE A 5 13.45 -3.27 -5.01
CA ILE A 5 12.94 -3.36 -6.39
C ILE A 5 13.10 -4.81 -6.86
N VAL A 6 12.03 -5.37 -7.42
CA VAL A 6 11.95 -6.80 -7.78
C VAL A 6 11.24 -6.93 -9.12
N PRO A 7 11.77 -7.70 -10.09
CA PRO A 7 11.05 -8.00 -11.32
C PRO A 7 9.73 -8.72 -11.00
N MET A 8 8.61 -8.20 -11.53
CA MET A 8 7.27 -8.75 -11.30
C MET A 8 6.52 -8.76 -12.62
N LYS A 9 6.04 -9.94 -13.04
CA LYS A 9 5.25 -10.04 -14.27
C LYS A 9 3.94 -9.25 -14.13
N SER A 10 3.45 -8.69 -15.22
CA SER A 10 2.25 -7.85 -15.21
C SER A 10 0.96 -8.58 -14.80
N ASP A 11 0.96 -9.91 -14.84
CA ASP A 11 -0.13 -10.81 -14.45
C ASP A 11 0.14 -11.56 -13.12
N ALA A 12 1.25 -11.27 -12.43
CA ALA A 12 1.62 -11.96 -11.20
C ALA A 12 0.64 -11.69 -10.05
N LYS A 13 0.52 -12.66 -9.14
CA LYS A 13 -0.26 -12.51 -7.92
C LYS A 13 0.62 -11.93 -6.80
N LEU A 14 0.15 -10.86 -6.16
CA LEU A 14 0.77 -10.25 -5.00
C LEU A 14 -0.18 -10.40 -3.80
N VAL A 15 0.31 -11.01 -2.72
CA VAL A 15 -0.39 -11.18 -1.45
C VAL A 15 0.29 -10.28 -0.42
N VAL A 16 -0.45 -9.35 0.17
CA VAL A 16 0.07 -8.32 1.07
C VAL A 16 -0.55 -8.43 2.46
N ARG A 17 0.29 -8.27 3.47
CA ARG A 17 -0.09 -8.13 4.86
C ARG A 17 0.71 -7.04 5.55
N THR A 18 0.04 -6.03 6.09
CA THR A 18 0.63 -4.93 6.87
C THR A 18 0.05 -4.82 8.27
N SER A 19 0.86 -4.35 9.21
CA SER A 19 0.42 -4.04 10.59
C SER A 19 0.19 -2.54 10.82
N ALA A 20 0.34 -1.73 9.78
CA ALA A 20 0.08 -0.29 9.69
C ALA A 20 -0.47 0.03 8.28
N ASP A 21 -0.30 1.25 7.79
CA ASP A 21 -0.97 1.74 6.58
C ASP A 21 -0.35 1.20 5.28
N LEU A 22 -1.18 1.11 4.23
CA LEU A 22 -0.80 0.51 2.95
C LEU A 22 -1.23 1.36 1.76
N PHE A 23 -0.25 1.86 1.02
CA PHE A 23 -0.45 2.66 -0.19
C PHE A 23 0.05 1.87 -1.39
N ILE A 24 -0.83 1.60 -2.35
CA ILE A 24 -0.51 0.86 -3.57
C ILE A 24 -0.84 1.72 -4.78
N GLU A 25 0.09 1.80 -5.72
CA GLU A 25 -0.09 2.45 -7.01
C GLU A 25 0.19 1.48 -8.16
N GLY A 26 -0.73 1.42 -9.12
CA GLY A 26 -0.52 0.73 -10.40
C GLY A 26 0.39 1.53 -11.35
N SER A 27 1.36 0.86 -11.96
CA SER A 27 2.27 1.41 -12.97
C SER A 27 2.39 0.50 -14.20
N ASP A 28 2.80 1.05 -15.33
CA ASP A 28 3.00 0.26 -16.57
C ASP A 28 4.34 -0.51 -16.59
N GLN A 29 5.08 -0.52 -15.48
CA GLN A 29 6.36 -1.19 -15.36
C GLN A 29 6.19 -2.62 -14.83
N ALA A 30 6.88 -3.59 -15.43
CA ALA A 30 6.90 -4.99 -14.99
C ALA A 30 7.84 -5.20 -13.76
N GLN A 31 7.61 -4.43 -12.71
CA GLN A 31 8.36 -4.52 -11.45
C GLN A 31 7.49 -4.16 -10.24
N LEU A 32 7.85 -4.75 -9.11
CA LEU A 32 7.40 -4.35 -7.77
C LEU A 32 8.45 -3.42 -7.16
N VAL A 33 8.04 -2.23 -6.72
CA VAL A 33 8.85 -1.35 -5.88
C VAL A 33 8.20 -1.27 -4.51
N ALA A 34 8.80 -1.90 -3.51
CA ALA A 34 8.35 -1.83 -2.13
C ALA A 34 9.20 -0.84 -1.33
N THR A 35 8.56 0.16 -0.74
CA THR A 35 9.17 1.16 0.15
C THR A 35 8.53 1.03 1.53
N VAL A 36 9.34 0.84 2.56
CA VAL A 36 8.90 0.63 3.94
C VAL A 36 9.66 1.52 4.92
N ASP A 37 8.96 2.04 5.92
CA ASP A 37 9.53 2.91 6.95
C ASP A 37 10.47 2.15 7.91
N ASP A 38 10.12 0.93 8.32
CA ASP A 38 11.06 -0.01 8.96
C ASP A 38 11.44 -1.17 8.03
N SER A 39 12.73 -1.51 8.04
CA SER A 39 13.35 -2.55 7.24
C SER A 39 13.59 -3.87 7.98
N TYR A 40 13.49 -3.88 9.32
CA TYR A 40 13.78 -5.09 10.12
C TYR A 40 12.68 -6.15 10.06
N SER A 41 11.43 -5.71 9.88
CA SER A 41 10.25 -6.56 9.81
C SER A 41 9.88 -6.98 8.38
N PHE A 42 10.27 -6.19 7.39
CA PHE A 42 9.93 -6.40 5.98
C PHE A 42 10.44 -7.75 5.48
N ARG A 43 9.50 -8.59 5.05
CA ARG A 43 9.76 -9.91 4.47
C ARG A 43 9.03 -10.01 3.15
N MET A 44 9.74 -10.50 2.15
CA MET A 44 9.16 -10.81 0.85
C MET A 44 9.63 -12.19 0.42
N LYS A 45 8.73 -12.96 -0.19
CA LYS A 45 9.01 -14.26 -0.79
C LYS A 45 8.32 -14.36 -2.14
N ASP A 46 8.95 -15.04 -3.10
CA ASP A 46 8.28 -15.56 -4.30
C ASP A 46 8.10 -17.07 -4.11
N GLU A 47 6.86 -17.54 -4.12
CA GLU A 47 6.53 -18.96 -4.09
C GLU A 47 5.67 -19.25 -5.34
N ASN A 48 6.28 -19.89 -6.35
CA ASN A 48 5.66 -20.30 -7.61
C ASN A 48 4.96 -19.17 -8.41
N GLY A 49 5.51 -17.95 -8.39
CA GLY A 49 4.93 -16.79 -9.10
C GLY A 49 3.82 -16.07 -8.34
N THR A 50 3.60 -16.44 -7.07
CA THR A 50 2.90 -15.61 -6.09
C THR A 50 3.92 -14.94 -5.18
N ILE A 51 3.93 -13.60 -5.19
CA ILE A 51 4.77 -12.80 -4.30
C ILE A 51 4.00 -12.57 -3.00
N TYR A 52 4.58 -12.98 -1.87
CA TYR A 52 4.07 -12.70 -0.53
C TYR A 52 4.89 -11.57 0.09
N LEU A 53 4.21 -10.52 0.56
CA LEU A 53 4.81 -9.34 1.17
C LEU A 53 4.24 -9.13 2.58
N TYR A 54 5.13 -9.03 3.56
CA TYR A 54 4.81 -8.74 4.95
C TYR A 54 5.60 -7.54 5.45
N ALA A 55 4.93 -6.61 6.12
CA ALA A 55 5.52 -5.49 6.85
C ALA A 55 4.76 -5.21 8.16
N ASP A 56 5.41 -4.55 9.13
CA ASP A 56 4.74 -4.03 10.33
C ASP A 56 4.70 -2.50 10.40
N SER A 57 5.33 -1.80 9.45
CA SER A 57 5.29 -0.35 9.27
C SER A 57 4.49 0.06 8.04
N ASP A 58 4.27 1.37 7.91
CA ASP A 58 3.72 1.99 6.71
C ASP A 58 4.48 1.54 5.47
N THR A 59 3.72 1.22 4.43
CA THR A 59 4.22 0.53 3.24
C THR A 59 3.68 1.19 1.97
N LYS A 60 4.57 1.70 1.11
CA LYS A 60 4.23 2.13 -0.25
C LYS A 60 4.71 1.10 -1.27
N LEU A 61 3.78 0.55 -2.06
CA LEU A 61 4.04 -0.37 -3.16
C LEU A 61 3.72 0.30 -4.49
N VAL A 62 4.64 0.19 -5.45
CA VAL A 62 4.33 0.41 -6.87
C VAL A 62 4.34 -0.97 -7.54
N VAL A 63 3.25 -1.31 -8.22
CA VAL A 63 2.99 -2.64 -8.80
C VAL A 63 2.61 -2.53 -10.27
N PRO A 64 2.67 -3.61 -11.07
CA PRO A 64 2.11 -3.59 -12.41
C PRO A 64 0.59 -3.34 -12.38
N THR A 65 0.08 -2.43 -13.23
CA THR A 65 -1.34 -2.02 -13.27
C THR A 65 -2.32 -3.18 -13.42
N THR A 66 -1.92 -4.29 -14.04
CA THR A 66 -2.78 -5.45 -14.34
C THR A 66 -2.61 -6.65 -13.41
N ALA A 67 -1.83 -6.51 -12.33
CA ALA A 67 -1.55 -7.62 -11.41
C ALA A 67 -2.82 -8.16 -10.72
N SER A 68 -2.72 -9.33 -10.08
CA SER A 68 -3.75 -9.80 -9.15
C SER A 68 -3.31 -9.48 -7.72
N LEU A 69 -4.14 -8.72 -6.99
CA LEU A 69 -3.81 -8.27 -5.64
C LEU A 69 -4.68 -9.00 -4.61
N VAL A 70 -4.07 -9.43 -3.50
CA VAL A 70 -4.78 -9.92 -2.30
C VAL A 70 -4.28 -9.16 -1.09
N LEU A 71 -5.17 -8.49 -0.38
CA LEU A 71 -4.91 -7.84 0.90
C LEU A 71 -5.47 -8.72 2.02
N GLU A 72 -4.64 -9.59 2.60
CA GLU A 72 -5.07 -10.48 3.70
C GLU A 72 -5.41 -9.66 4.95
N ARG A 73 -4.59 -8.66 5.24
CA ARG A 73 -4.80 -7.76 6.37
C ARG A 73 -3.97 -6.49 6.22
N VAL A 74 -4.65 -5.37 6.29
CA VAL A 74 -4.11 -4.05 6.64
C VAL A 74 -4.67 -3.72 8.03
N SER A 75 -3.84 -3.20 8.93
CA SER A 75 -4.30 -2.93 10.31
C SER A 75 -4.57 -1.45 10.60
N GLY A 76 -4.09 -0.55 9.74
CA GLY A 76 -4.58 0.83 9.62
C GLY A 76 -5.34 1.01 8.30
N ASP A 77 -5.01 2.08 7.58
CA ASP A 77 -5.73 2.52 6.37
C ASP A 77 -5.11 1.96 5.09
N ALA A 78 -5.92 1.88 4.02
CA ALA A 78 -5.48 1.43 2.71
C ALA A 78 -5.85 2.40 1.59
N SER A 79 -4.96 2.52 0.61
CA SER A 79 -5.17 3.26 -0.64
C SER A 79 -4.68 2.43 -1.83
N LEU A 80 -5.52 2.23 -2.84
CA LEU A 80 -5.20 1.49 -4.06
C LEU A 80 -5.56 2.31 -5.31
N LEU A 81 -4.57 3.01 -5.86
CA LEU A 81 -4.76 3.97 -6.95
C LEU A 81 -4.19 3.46 -8.28
N ASN A 82 -4.75 3.96 -9.39
CA ASN A 82 -4.30 3.67 -10.76
C ASN A 82 -4.25 2.17 -11.12
N PHE A 83 -5.00 1.31 -10.42
CA PHE A 83 -4.90 -0.14 -10.55
C PHE A 83 -6.04 -0.70 -11.40
N LYS A 84 -5.72 -1.40 -12.50
CA LYS A 84 -6.69 -1.95 -13.47
C LYS A 84 -6.94 -3.46 -13.29
N GLY A 85 -6.12 -4.12 -12.47
CA GLY A 85 -6.28 -5.52 -12.10
C GLY A 85 -7.50 -5.79 -11.23
N LYS A 86 -7.58 -7.02 -10.72
CA LYS A 86 -8.58 -7.43 -9.72
C LYS A 86 -7.95 -7.47 -8.34
N ALA A 87 -8.73 -7.11 -7.32
CA ALA A 87 -8.31 -7.18 -5.92
C ALA A 87 -9.27 -8.03 -5.07
N GLU A 88 -8.70 -8.75 -4.10
CA GLU A 88 -9.41 -9.46 -3.03
C GLU A 88 -8.93 -8.88 -1.69
N VAL A 89 -9.85 -8.46 -0.82
CA VAL A 89 -9.53 -7.76 0.43
C VAL A 89 -10.25 -8.43 1.58
N GLN A 90 -9.50 -9.09 2.47
CA GLN A 90 -10.07 -9.79 3.63
C GLN A 90 -10.31 -8.83 4.80
N LYS A 91 -9.36 -7.94 5.09
CA LYS A 91 -9.54 -6.95 6.16
C LYS A 91 -8.69 -5.69 5.99
N ILE A 92 -9.36 -4.54 6.02
CA ILE A 92 -8.76 -3.23 6.33
C ILE A 92 -9.11 -2.87 7.78
N GLY A 93 -8.23 -2.12 8.46
CA GLY A 93 -8.35 -1.80 9.89
C GLY A 93 -9.11 -0.50 10.14
N GLY A 94 -8.75 0.54 9.40
CA GLY A 94 -9.50 1.79 9.28
C GLY A 94 -10.14 1.88 7.89
N ASP A 95 -9.80 2.93 7.15
CA ASP A 95 -10.49 3.36 5.93
C ASP A 95 -9.87 2.74 4.67
N PHE A 96 -10.68 2.62 3.61
CA PHE A 96 -10.22 2.08 2.34
C PHE A 96 -10.61 2.92 1.12
N HIS A 97 -9.58 3.40 0.42
CA HIS A 97 -9.70 4.22 -0.78
C HIS A 97 -9.26 3.43 -2.02
N PHE A 98 -10.06 3.34 -3.08
CA PHE A 98 -9.63 2.67 -4.32
C PHE A 98 -10.16 3.24 -5.64
N GLN A 99 -9.37 3.15 -6.71
CA GLN A 99 -9.69 3.68 -8.04
C GLN A 99 -9.30 2.75 -9.18
N GLY A 100 -10.20 2.58 -10.16
CA GLY A 100 -9.86 2.12 -11.52
C GLY A 100 -9.91 0.60 -11.76
N LEU A 101 -10.35 -0.20 -10.78
CA LEU A 101 -10.22 -1.66 -10.83
C LEU A 101 -11.19 -2.31 -11.83
N SER A 102 -10.81 -3.51 -12.32
CA SER A 102 -11.68 -4.40 -13.13
C SER A 102 -12.50 -5.38 -12.28
N GLY A 103 -12.54 -5.17 -10.98
CA GLY A 103 -13.40 -5.85 -10.02
C GLY A 103 -12.72 -6.02 -8.66
N ILE A 104 -13.50 -5.94 -7.59
CA ILE A 104 -13.01 -6.07 -6.22
C ILE A 104 -13.99 -6.85 -5.34
N THR A 105 -13.46 -7.68 -4.45
CA THR A 105 -14.22 -8.35 -3.39
C THR A 105 -13.63 -7.97 -2.03
N ILE A 106 -14.47 -7.49 -1.12
CA ILE A 106 -14.07 -6.94 0.18
C ILE A 106 -14.88 -7.62 1.30
N GLU A 107 -14.22 -8.34 2.20
CA GLU A 107 -14.91 -8.96 3.35
C GLU A 107 -15.17 -7.97 4.51
N THR A 108 -14.28 -7.00 4.74
CA THR A 108 -14.40 -6.01 5.84
C THR A 108 -13.51 -4.78 5.62
N VAL A 109 -14.12 -3.60 5.68
CA VAL A 109 -13.48 -2.32 6.02
C VAL A 109 -13.85 -1.95 7.45
N GLY A 110 -12.96 -1.26 8.17
CA GLY A 110 -13.14 -0.94 9.60
C GLY A 110 -13.79 0.42 9.86
N GLY A 111 -13.41 1.42 9.07
CA GLY A 111 -14.09 2.71 8.95
C GLY A 111 -14.79 2.82 7.60
N ASP A 112 -14.43 3.83 6.83
CA ASP A 112 -15.14 4.28 5.63
C ASP A 112 -14.57 3.69 4.34
N CYS A 113 -15.37 3.63 3.28
CA CYS A 113 -15.01 2.99 2.01
C CYS A 113 -15.32 3.90 0.82
N ILE A 114 -14.30 4.57 0.28
CA ILE A 114 -14.44 5.57 -0.78
C ILE A 114 -13.81 5.05 -2.08
N PHE A 115 -14.57 5.04 -3.18
CA PHE A 115 -14.06 4.47 -4.43
C PHE A 115 -14.62 5.10 -5.71
N LYS A 116 -13.88 4.93 -6.81
CA LYS A 116 -14.34 5.44 -8.12
C LYS A 116 -13.78 4.74 -9.36
N GLU A 117 -14.42 5.04 -10.50
CA GLU A 117 -13.99 4.63 -11.85
C GLU A 117 -13.91 3.09 -12.00
N MET A 118 -14.91 2.39 -11.48
CA MET A 118 -14.91 0.93 -11.46
C MET A 118 -15.31 0.35 -12.82
N THR A 119 -14.41 -0.43 -13.43
CA THR A 119 -14.63 -1.08 -14.74
C THR A 119 -15.19 -2.49 -14.63
N GLY A 120 -15.34 -3.01 -13.42
CA GLY A 120 -15.99 -4.28 -13.11
C GLY A 120 -16.59 -4.31 -11.70
N PRO A 121 -17.15 -5.45 -11.27
CA PRO A 121 -18.06 -5.53 -10.13
C PRO A 121 -17.38 -5.23 -8.78
N VAL A 122 -18.13 -4.58 -7.91
CA VAL A 122 -17.78 -4.29 -6.51
C VAL A 122 -18.63 -5.18 -5.60
N GLU A 123 -18.01 -6.08 -4.82
CA GLU A 123 -18.72 -6.87 -3.80
C GLU A 123 -18.13 -6.59 -2.42
N ILE A 124 -18.94 -6.04 -1.51
CA ILE A 124 -18.54 -5.59 -0.17
C ILE A 124 -19.46 -6.24 0.86
N LYS A 125 -18.87 -6.97 1.81
CA LYS A 125 -19.60 -7.68 2.86
C LYS A 125 -19.85 -6.84 4.10
N ARG A 126 -18.94 -5.93 4.45
CA ARG A 126 -19.13 -4.98 5.55
C ARG A 126 -18.25 -3.73 5.42
N VAL A 127 -18.83 -2.58 5.69
CA VAL A 127 -18.15 -1.31 5.98
C VAL A 127 -18.53 -0.88 7.40
N GLY A 128 -17.64 -0.19 8.10
CA GLY A 128 -17.84 0.19 9.51
C GLY A 128 -18.59 1.51 9.67
N GLY A 129 -18.20 2.51 8.88
CA GLY A 129 -18.94 3.76 8.67
C GLY A 129 -19.61 3.76 7.30
N ASP A 130 -19.20 4.69 6.44
CA ASP A 130 -19.94 5.11 5.23
C ASP A 130 -19.34 4.56 3.93
N LEU A 131 -20.15 4.52 2.85
CA LEU A 131 -19.77 3.97 1.54
C LEU A 131 -20.04 4.95 0.40
N ASP A 132 -18.97 5.51 -0.16
CA ASP A 132 -19.01 6.52 -1.22
C ASP A 132 -18.46 5.96 -2.54
N GLY A 133 -19.23 6.04 -3.62
CA GLY A 133 -18.90 5.41 -4.90
C GLY A 133 -19.22 6.25 -6.12
N PHE A 134 -18.25 6.53 -6.99
CA PHE A 134 -18.47 7.27 -8.25
C PHE A 134 -18.11 6.47 -9.51
N GLN A 135 -19.00 6.47 -10.52
CA GLN A 135 -18.87 5.66 -11.74
C GLN A 135 -18.73 4.16 -11.42
N VAL A 136 -19.82 3.62 -10.90
CA VAL A 136 -19.92 2.22 -10.47
C VAL A 136 -20.56 1.38 -11.57
N THR A 137 -20.10 0.14 -11.78
CA THR A 137 -20.79 -0.82 -12.67
C THR A 137 -21.80 -1.62 -11.85
N ASP A 138 -21.55 -2.90 -11.62
CA ASP A 138 -22.33 -3.71 -10.68
C ASP A 138 -21.79 -3.52 -9.25
N ILE A 139 -22.68 -3.39 -8.27
CA ILE A 139 -22.34 -3.29 -6.85
C ILE A 139 -23.25 -4.13 -5.96
N ARG A 140 -22.63 -4.84 -5.01
CA ARG A 140 -23.29 -5.44 -3.85
C ARG A 140 -22.63 -4.96 -2.57
N ALA A 141 -23.38 -4.30 -1.70
CA ALA A 141 -22.93 -3.90 -0.36
C ALA A 141 -23.91 -4.46 0.68
N TYR A 142 -23.54 -5.57 1.33
CA TYR A 142 -24.48 -6.33 2.18
C TYR A 142 -24.72 -5.71 3.57
N GLY A 143 -23.91 -4.72 3.98
CA GLY A 143 -24.08 -4.00 5.23
C GLY A 143 -23.05 -2.88 5.37
N VAL A 144 -23.52 -1.65 5.28
CA VAL A 144 -22.77 -0.42 5.59
C VAL A 144 -23.28 0.08 6.94
N GLY A 145 -22.39 0.65 7.76
CA GLY A 145 -22.70 1.00 9.15
C GLY A 145 -23.50 2.30 9.27
N GLY A 146 -23.11 3.30 8.50
CA GLY A 146 -23.85 4.54 8.29
C GLY A 146 -24.47 4.59 6.89
N ASP A 147 -24.07 5.60 6.13
CA ASP A 147 -24.76 6.06 4.93
C ASP A 147 -24.13 5.51 3.64
N ILE A 148 -24.88 5.55 2.54
CA ILE A 148 -24.43 5.12 1.21
C ILE A 148 -24.69 6.22 0.18
N GLU A 149 -23.64 6.76 -0.45
CA GLU A 149 -23.76 7.66 -1.59
C GLU A 149 -23.12 7.06 -2.85
N LEU A 150 -23.94 6.68 -3.85
CA LEU A 150 -23.48 6.05 -5.08
C LEU A 150 -23.91 6.84 -6.32
N SER A 151 -22.93 7.46 -6.97
CA SER A 151 -23.11 8.28 -8.16
C SER A 151 -22.71 7.59 -9.46
N ALA A 152 -23.50 7.83 -10.51
CA ALA A 152 -23.29 7.28 -11.86
C ALA A 152 -23.20 5.74 -11.90
N VAL A 153 -24.13 5.06 -11.24
CA VAL A 153 -24.28 3.60 -11.26
C VAL A 153 -24.79 3.15 -12.64
N LYS A 154 -24.11 2.21 -13.27
CA LYS A 154 -24.40 1.73 -14.65
C LYS A 154 -24.82 0.26 -14.73
N GLY A 155 -24.63 -0.51 -13.66
CA GLY A 155 -25.00 -1.92 -13.56
C GLY A 155 -26.03 -2.17 -12.45
N LYS A 156 -26.09 -3.40 -11.97
CA LYS A 156 -26.98 -3.81 -10.88
C LYS A 156 -26.49 -3.22 -9.56
N ALA A 157 -27.40 -2.72 -8.73
CA ALA A 157 -27.10 -2.31 -7.37
C ALA A 157 -27.92 -3.14 -6.37
N GLN A 158 -27.25 -3.73 -5.38
CA GLN A 158 -27.89 -4.35 -4.22
C GLN A 158 -27.19 -3.86 -2.96
N VAL A 159 -27.78 -2.90 -2.25
CA VAL A 159 -27.13 -2.19 -1.15
C VAL A 159 -28.00 -2.11 0.11
N THR A 160 -27.35 -2.15 1.27
CA THR A 160 -27.99 -2.05 2.58
C THR A 160 -27.21 -1.06 3.47
N ALA A 161 -27.79 0.11 3.72
CA ALA A 161 -27.29 1.16 4.62
C ALA A 161 -27.83 0.97 6.05
N GLY A 162 -27.08 1.46 7.04
CA GLY A 162 -27.53 1.56 8.43
C GLY A 162 -28.26 2.88 8.69
N GLY A 163 -27.82 3.96 8.05
CA GLY A 163 -28.52 5.24 7.94
C GLY A 163 -29.21 5.36 6.59
N ASP A 164 -28.89 6.40 5.84
CA ASP A 164 -29.55 6.83 4.59
C ASP A 164 -28.88 6.23 3.34
N ALA A 165 -29.59 6.24 2.20
CA ALA A 165 -29.05 5.79 0.92
C ALA A 165 -29.42 6.71 -0.26
N HIS A 166 -28.42 7.36 -0.85
CA HIS A 166 -28.51 8.16 -2.06
C HIS A 166 -27.90 7.40 -3.25
N LEU A 167 -28.70 7.08 -4.28
CA LEU A 167 -28.21 6.45 -5.51
C LEU A 167 -28.60 7.25 -6.77
N GLN A 168 -27.63 7.67 -7.58
CA GLN A 168 -27.86 8.18 -8.93
C GLN A 168 -27.65 7.07 -9.97
N LEU A 169 -28.76 6.49 -10.43
CA LEU A 169 -28.81 5.47 -11.47
C LEU A 169 -28.67 6.12 -12.86
N THR A 170 -27.77 5.55 -13.67
CA THR A 170 -27.43 6.01 -15.03
C THR A 170 -27.38 4.86 -16.04
N ALA A 171 -27.87 3.68 -15.66
CA ALA A 171 -28.05 2.54 -16.54
C ALA A 171 -29.18 2.81 -17.55
N ASP A 172 -28.92 2.53 -18.83
CA ASP A 172 -29.92 2.58 -19.91
C ASP A 172 -29.81 1.31 -20.78
N PRO A 173 -30.78 0.38 -20.71
CA PRO A 173 -31.94 0.38 -19.82
C PRO A 173 -31.54 0.20 -18.34
N ILE A 174 -32.42 0.60 -17.42
CA ILE A 174 -32.25 0.26 -16.00
C ILE A 174 -32.29 -1.26 -15.82
N VAL A 175 -31.45 -1.74 -14.91
CA VAL A 175 -31.37 -3.14 -14.48
C VAL A 175 -31.80 -3.28 -13.03
N GLU A 176 -32.07 -4.53 -12.63
CA GLU A 176 -32.44 -4.95 -11.27
C GLU A 176 -31.65 -4.18 -10.20
N THR A 177 -32.38 -3.41 -9.39
CA THR A 177 -31.82 -2.58 -8.33
C THR A 177 -32.59 -2.83 -7.03
N LYS A 178 -31.87 -3.03 -5.93
CA LYS A 178 -32.45 -3.14 -4.59
C LYS A 178 -31.68 -2.26 -3.60
N VAL A 179 -32.40 -1.36 -2.96
CA VAL A 179 -31.90 -0.47 -1.92
C VAL A 179 -32.63 -0.78 -0.62
N THR A 180 -31.92 -0.77 0.50
CA THR A 180 -32.47 -0.86 1.84
C THR A 180 -31.69 0.09 2.74
N ALA A 181 -32.40 0.92 3.50
CA ALA A 181 -31.82 1.94 4.37
C ALA A 181 -32.52 1.92 5.73
N GLY A 182 -31.79 2.27 6.79
CA GLY A 182 -32.37 2.44 8.13
C GLY A 182 -33.09 3.77 8.29
N GLY A 183 -32.66 4.79 7.54
CA GLY A 183 -33.34 6.07 7.37
C GLY A 183 -33.94 6.21 5.98
N ASP A 184 -33.64 7.33 5.32
CA ASP A 184 -34.25 7.77 4.06
C ASP A 184 -33.58 7.13 2.82
N ILE A 185 -34.35 7.02 1.73
CA ILE A 185 -33.83 6.63 0.42
C ILE A 185 -34.08 7.75 -0.59
N TYR A 186 -33.01 8.20 -1.23
CA TYR A 186 -33.05 9.05 -2.41
C TYR A 186 -32.55 8.29 -3.64
N VAL A 187 -33.32 8.29 -4.73
CA VAL A 187 -32.90 7.72 -6.03
C VAL A 187 -33.08 8.73 -7.15
N GLY A 188 -31.94 9.13 -7.74
CA GLY A 188 -31.90 9.86 -9.00
C GLY A 188 -31.91 8.91 -10.19
N VAL A 189 -32.75 9.15 -11.19
CA VAL A 189 -32.79 8.41 -12.47
C VAL A 189 -32.59 9.34 -13.67
N THR A 190 -32.23 8.79 -14.82
CA THR A 190 -32.20 9.56 -16.07
C THR A 190 -33.63 9.92 -16.52
N GLU A 191 -33.80 11.06 -17.20
CA GLU A 191 -35.08 11.50 -17.79
C GLU A 191 -35.71 10.44 -18.72
N THR A 192 -34.88 9.56 -19.30
CA THR A 192 -35.28 8.47 -20.21
C THR A 192 -35.41 7.11 -19.54
N ALA A 193 -35.36 7.02 -18.21
CA ALA A 193 -35.40 5.75 -17.50
C ALA A 193 -36.73 4.99 -17.67
N ASN A 194 -36.63 3.67 -17.71
CA ASN A 194 -37.77 2.75 -17.82
C ASN A 194 -37.61 1.63 -16.79
N ALA A 195 -38.47 1.62 -15.77
CA ALA A 195 -38.38 0.71 -14.63
C ALA A 195 -39.74 0.59 -13.92
N ASN A 196 -39.91 -0.45 -13.11
CA ASN A 196 -41.03 -0.55 -12.17
C ASN A 196 -40.50 -0.24 -10.76
N LEU A 197 -40.98 0.84 -10.15
CA LEU A 197 -40.69 1.18 -8.76
C LEU A 197 -41.57 0.34 -7.85
N VAL A 198 -40.95 -0.34 -6.88
CA VAL A 198 -41.60 -0.99 -5.74
C VAL A 198 -41.03 -0.34 -4.49
N MET A 199 -41.83 0.45 -3.78
CA MET A 199 -41.38 1.33 -2.70
C MET A 199 -42.08 0.97 -1.40
N ASN A 200 -41.30 0.82 -0.33
CA ASN A 200 -41.77 0.67 1.03
C ASN A 200 -41.10 1.75 1.90
N SER A 201 -41.90 2.60 2.55
CA SER A 201 -41.47 3.69 3.44
C SER A 201 -42.12 3.49 4.81
N HIS A 202 -41.34 3.13 5.83
CA HIS A 202 -41.88 3.04 7.19
C HIS A 202 -42.13 4.43 7.83
N GLY A 203 -41.59 5.50 7.22
CA GLY A 203 -41.94 6.89 7.53
C GLY A 203 -43.24 7.37 6.92
N GLU A 204 -43.92 6.52 6.13
CA GLU A 204 -45.13 6.82 5.37
C GLU A 204 -45.00 7.98 4.36
N GLU A 205 -43.81 8.41 3.93
CA GLU A 205 -43.63 9.50 2.94
C GLU A 205 -43.02 8.97 1.63
N ILE A 206 -43.75 9.10 0.52
CA ILE A 206 -43.30 8.66 -0.81
C ILE A 206 -43.50 9.79 -1.84
N THR A 207 -42.39 10.23 -2.42
CA THR A 207 -42.31 11.29 -3.42
C THR A 207 -41.68 10.76 -4.72
N VAL A 208 -42.38 10.84 -5.85
CA VAL A 208 -41.86 10.42 -7.18
C VAL A 208 -42.12 11.49 -8.23
N HIS A 209 -41.09 12.25 -8.59
CA HIS A 209 -41.11 13.28 -9.64
C HIS A 209 -40.12 12.88 -10.75
N ALA A 210 -40.48 11.87 -11.56
CA ALA A 210 -39.57 11.27 -12.54
C ALA A 210 -40.30 10.60 -13.72
N CYS A 211 -39.72 10.69 -14.91
CA CYS A 211 -40.11 9.97 -16.13
C CYS A 211 -41.61 10.09 -16.46
N GLY A 212 -42.16 11.29 -16.29
CA GLY A 212 -43.58 11.60 -16.52
C GLY A 212 -44.52 11.33 -15.34
N GLN A 213 -44.00 10.88 -14.20
CA GLN A 213 -44.76 10.69 -12.95
C GLN A 213 -44.61 11.90 -12.04
N GLN A 214 -45.71 12.25 -11.37
CA GLN A 214 -45.78 13.28 -10.33
C GLN A 214 -46.64 12.73 -9.19
N LEU A 215 -45.98 12.25 -8.13
CA LEU A 215 -46.60 11.64 -6.96
C LEU A 215 -46.01 12.26 -5.70
N ASP A 216 -46.90 12.66 -4.79
CA ASP A 216 -46.60 13.11 -3.43
C ASP A 216 -47.69 12.47 -2.54
N ILE A 217 -47.36 11.44 -1.75
CA ILE A 217 -48.34 10.70 -0.95
C ILE A 217 -47.84 10.34 0.46
N GLU A 218 -48.79 10.27 1.38
CA GLU A 218 -48.62 9.63 2.69
C GLU A 218 -49.05 8.15 2.58
N ALA A 219 -48.10 7.21 2.51
CA ALA A 219 -48.35 5.77 2.36
C ALA A 219 -47.13 4.89 2.75
N GLU A 220 -47.37 3.71 3.33
CA GLU A 220 -46.33 2.73 3.66
C GLU A 220 -45.80 2.01 2.41
N ASP A 221 -46.68 1.56 1.50
CA ASP A 221 -46.31 0.84 0.27
C ASP A 221 -46.91 1.47 -0.99
N TYR A 222 -46.10 1.56 -2.05
CA TYR A 222 -46.59 1.98 -3.37
C TYR A 222 -45.78 1.38 -4.53
N THR A 223 -46.45 1.10 -5.65
CA THR A 223 -45.83 0.53 -6.86
C THR A 223 -46.30 1.26 -8.10
N LEU A 224 -45.36 1.71 -8.94
CA LEU A 224 -45.68 2.43 -10.18
C LEU A 224 -44.61 2.22 -11.28
N PRO A 225 -44.96 2.34 -12.57
CA PRO A 225 -43.99 2.32 -13.67
C PRO A 225 -43.40 3.72 -13.93
N LEU A 226 -42.07 3.80 -14.03
CA LEU A 226 -41.36 4.91 -14.67
C LEU A 226 -41.27 4.66 -16.17
N GLY A 227 -41.59 5.69 -16.98
CA GLY A 227 -41.60 5.57 -18.44
C GLY A 227 -42.56 4.48 -18.92
N GLN A 228 -42.04 3.46 -19.62
CA GLN A 228 -42.80 2.31 -20.12
C GLN A 228 -42.85 1.13 -19.13
N GLY A 229 -42.31 1.28 -17.91
CA GLY A 229 -42.03 0.17 -17.00
C GLY A 229 -40.78 -0.61 -17.43
N GLY A 230 -40.39 -1.65 -16.69
CA GLY A 230 -39.20 -2.43 -17.04
C GLY A 230 -38.69 -3.33 -15.93
N ALA A 231 -37.37 -3.28 -15.70
CA ALA A 231 -36.74 -3.93 -14.55
C ALA A 231 -37.27 -3.34 -13.23
N GLU A 232 -37.29 -4.14 -12.17
CA GLU A 232 -37.71 -3.67 -10.85
C GLU A 232 -36.58 -2.89 -10.15
N ILE A 233 -36.96 -1.75 -9.58
CA ILE A 233 -36.20 -1.01 -8.57
C ILE A 233 -36.98 -1.17 -7.26
N VAL A 234 -36.39 -1.87 -6.30
CA VAL A 234 -37.03 -2.14 -4.99
C VAL A 234 -36.38 -1.28 -3.91
N LEU A 235 -37.14 -0.35 -3.34
CA LEU A 235 -36.69 0.61 -2.31
C LEU A 235 -37.36 0.29 -0.97
N ASN A 236 -36.59 0.20 0.10
CA ASN A 236 -37.07 -0.14 1.45
C ASN A 236 -36.42 0.80 2.47
N ALA A 237 -37.10 1.90 2.78
CA ALA A 237 -36.63 2.93 3.70
C ALA A 237 -37.24 2.74 5.09
N GLY A 238 -36.47 3.07 6.14
CA GLY A 238 -37.02 3.28 7.49
C GLY A 238 -37.71 4.64 7.62
N GLY A 239 -37.28 5.62 6.83
CA GLY A 239 -37.92 6.93 6.66
C GLY A 239 -38.55 7.08 5.28
N GLU A 240 -38.30 8.20 4.62
CA GLU A 240 -38.89 8.62 3.34
C GLU A 240 -38.31 7.88 2.13
N VAL A 241 -39.11 7.74 1.06
CA VAL A 241 -38.62 7.38 -0.28
C VAL A 241 -38.82 8.53 -1.27
N ARG A 242 -37.72 9.11 -1.75
CA ARG A 242 -37.69 10.10 -2.84
C ARG A 242 -37.12 9.51 -4.12
N VAL A 243 -37.83 9.68 -5.23
CA VAL A 243 -37.34 9.37 -6.58
C VAL A 243 -37.48 10.58 -7.49
N ARG A 244 -36.40 10.99 -8.16
CA ARG A 244 -36.38 12.15 -9.06
C ARG A 244 -35.65 11.87 -10.37
N GLU A 245 -36.05 12.56 -11.42
CA GLU A 245 -35.30 12.56 -12.68
C GLU A 245 -34.23 13.65 -12.75
N GLY A 246 -33.22 13.41 -13.56
CA GLY A 246 -32.16 14.35 -13.89
C GLY A 246 -30.82 13.94 -13.29
N LYS A 247 -29.91 14.90 -13.23
CA LYS A 247 -28.66 14.79 -12.49
C LYS A 247 -28.76 15.74 -11.31
N GLU A 248 -28.68 15.24 -10.09
CA GLU A 248 -28.35 16.14 -9.00
C GLU A 248 -26.96 16.75 -9.25
N ALA A 249 -26.84 18.03 -8.96
CA ALA A 249 -25.59 18.74 -9.18
C ALA A 249 -24.58 18.23 -8.13
N MET A 250 -23.58 17.47 -8.57
CA MET A 250 -22.48 16.98 -7.71
C MET A 250 -21.82 18.17 -6.99
N GLY A 251 -22.23 18.42 -5.75
CA GLY A 251 -21.69 19.49 -4.92
C GLY A 251 -20.38 19.08 -4.25
N GLU A 252 -20.26 17.80 -3.85
CA GLU A 252 -19.29 17.40 -2.83
C GLU A 252 -18.25 16.38 -3.36
N PHE A 253 -18.64 15.40 -4.20
CA PHE A 253 -17.71 14.40 -4.77
C PHE A 253 -16.47 14.96 -5.50
N SER A 254 -16.56 16.13 -6.14
CA SER A 254 -15.41 16.71 -6.83
C SER A 254 -14.35 17.25 -5.87
N PHE A 255 -14.73 17.65 -4.65
CA PHE A 255 -13.81 18.22 -3.67
C PHE A 255 -13.05 17.12 -2.91
N VAL A 256 -13.74 16.07 -2.47
CA VAL A 256 -13.15 14.97 -1.68
C VAL A 256 -11.96 14.32 -2.41
N ILE A 257 -12.00 14.21 -3.74
CA ILE A 257 -10.97 13.51 -4.52
C ILE A 257 -9.79 14.40 -4.94
N GLU A 258 -9.96 15.72 -5.08
CA GLU A 258 -8.80 16.61 -5.17
C GLU A 258 -8.01 16.57 -3.84
N ASP A 259 -8.69 16.45 -2.70
CA ASP A 259 -8.06 16.34 -1.38
C ASP A 259 -7.45 14.95 -1.06
N ILE A 260 -8.05 13.84 -1.53
CA ILE A 260 -7.40 12.52 -1.41
C ILE A 260 -6.15 12.45 -2.32
N ASN A 261 -6.23 13.00 -3.53
CA ASN A 261 -5.08 13.03 -4.43
C ASN A 261 -3.99 14.00 -3.94
N SER A 262 -4.35 15.13 -3.34
CA SER A 262 -3.40 16.04 -2.69
C SER A 262 -2.75 15.38 -1.47
N SER A 263 -3.53 14.68 -0.64
CA SER A 263 -3.05 13.87 0.50
C SER A 263 -2.09 12.76 0.05
N TRP A 264 -2.35 12.11 -1.09
CA TRP A 264 -1.43 11.13 -1.67
C TRP A 264 -0.13 11.78 -2.18
N HIS A 265 -0.21 12.99 -2.76
CA HIS A 265 0.96 13.79 -3.10
C HIS A 265 1.71 14.31 -1.87
N ASP A 266 1.05 14.56 -0.75
CA ASP A 266 1.67 15.00 0.51
C ASP A 266 2.34 13.84 1.25
N PHE A 267 1.67 12.70 1.39
CA PHE A 267 2.29 11.46 1.88
C PHE A 267 3.45 11.01 0.99
N GLY A 268 3.27 11.07 -0.34
CA GLY A 268 4.32 10.83 -1.32
C GLY A 268 5.51 11.78 -1.18
N ARG A 269 5.27 13.07 -0.96
CA ARG A 269 6.31 14.08 -0.69
C ARG A 269 6.97 13.87 0.66
N GLU A 270 6.23 13.56 1.73
CA GLU A 270 6.79 13.34 3.06
C GLU A 270 7.71 12.11 3.06
N ILE A 271 7.28 11.01 2.42
CA ILE A 271 8.14 9.84 2.22
C ILE A 271 9.32 10.16 1.31
N GLU A 272 9.14 10.82 0.17
CA GLU A 272 10.27 11.18 -0.69
C GLU A 272 11.26 12.11 0.03
N GLU A 273 10.78 13.01 0.87
CA GLU A 273 11.62 13.85 1.72
C GLU A 273 12.30 13.05 2.83
N LYS A 274 11.63 12.11 3.51
CA LYS A 274 12.25 11.17 4.47
C LYS A 274 13.35 10.33 3.78
N ILE A 275 13.13 9.88 2.54
CA ILE A 275 14.14 9.20 1.70
C ILE A 275 15.30 10.16 1.39
N ARG A 276 15.03 11.34 0.84
CA ARG A 276 16.06 12.35 0.50
C ARG A 276 16.85 12.79 1.75
N ARG A 277 16.21 12.93 2.91
CA ARG A 277 16.85 13.29 4.20
C ARG A 277 17.71 12.13 4.72
N SER A 278 17.21 10.90 4.70
CA SER A 278 17.99 9.72 5.14
C SER A 278 19.19 9.43 4.22
N MET A 279 19.03 9.53 2.89
CA MET A 279 20.14 9.46 1.94
C MET A 279 21.18 10.58 2.16
N LYS A 280 20.75 11.82 2.46
CA LYS A 280 21.66 12.90 2.85
C LYS A 280 22.40 12.60 4.16
N GLY A 281 21.73 11.97 5.14
CA GLY A 281 22.34 11.54 6.41
C GLY A 281 23.41 10.46 6.22
N VAL A 282 23.14 9.44 5.41
CA VAL A 282 24.13 8.39 5.06
C VAL A 282 25.34 9.00 4.33
N ASN A 283 25.11 9.96 3.43
CA ASN A 283 26.20 10.69 2.76
C ASN A 283 27.05 11.53 3.73
N HIS A 284 26.50 12.04 4.84
CA HIS A 284 27.28 12.76 5.85
C HIS A 284 28.25 11.81 6.58
N GLN A 285 27.78 10.61 6.98
CA GLN A 285 28.63 9.61 7.63
C GLN A 285 29.70 9.04 6.69
N LEU A 286 29.37 8.77 5.43
CA LEU A 286 30.35 8.38 4.40
C LEU A 286 31.38 9.48 4.13
N ARG A 287 31.01 10.77 4.21
CA ARG A 287 31.96 11.89 4.09
C ARG A 287 32.90 12.00 5.28
N HIS A 288 32.44 11.78 6.51
CA HIS A 288 33.33 11.77 7.68
C HIS A 288 34.30 10.59 7.63
N ALA A 289 33.81 9.37 7.37
CA ALA A 289 34.66 8.18 7.24
C ALA A 289 35.70 8.31 6.10
N SER A 290 35.31 8.85 4.93
CA SER A 290 36.26 9.08 3.82
C SER A 290 37.21 10.25 4.06
N TRP A 291 36.83 11.27 4.83
CA TRP A 291 37.71 12.37 5.23
C TRP A 291 38.75 11.92 6.27
N GLU A 292 38.35 11.12 7.26
CA GLU A 292 39.26 10.50 8.23
C GLU A 292 40.23 9.52 7.55
N ALA A 293 39.74 8.65 6.66
CA ALA A 293 40.59 7.75 5.88
C ALA A 293 41.57 8.51 4.98
N SER A 294 41.12 9.55 4.26
CA SER A 294 41.96 10.37 3.38
C SER A 294 43.01 11.17 4.17
N THR A 295 42.68 11.74 5.32
CA THR A 295 43.64 12.46 6.16
C THR A 295 44.64 11.54 6.85
N ALA A 296 44.23 10.32 7.23
CA ALA A 296 45.15 9.29 7.73
C ALA A 296 46.11 8.80 6.63
N MET A 297 45.60 8.49 5.43
CA MET A 297 46.42 8.10 4.27
C MET A 297 47.40 9.21 3.88
N ARG A 298 46.98 10.49 3.90
CA ARG A 298 47.88 11.60 3.57
C ARG A 298 49.01 11.74 4.59
N LYS A 299 48.72 11.64 5.89
CA LYS A 299 49.76 11.65 6.95
C LYS A 299 50.71 10.46 6.84
N ALA A 300 50.20 9.27 6.53
CA ALA A 300 51.02 8.08 6.32
C ALA A 300 51.95 8.22 5.09
N ALA A 301 51.44 8.78 3.99
CA ALA A 301 52.23 9.08 2.80
C ALA A 301 53.29 10.18 3.07
N GLU A 302 52.93 11.25 3.77
CA GLU A 302 53.86 12.31 4.20
C GLU A 302 54.98 11.76 5.10
N GLN A 303 54.67 10.83 6.01
CA GLN A 303 55.68 10.15 6.84
C GLN A 303 56.57 9.20 6.02
N MET A 304 55.99 8.37 5.14
CA MET A 304 56.77 7.50 4.25
C MET A 304 57.70 8.29 3.32
N ASP A 305 57.28 9.45 2.84
CA ASP A 305 58.12 10.33 2.00
C ASP A 305 59.22 11.06 2.80
N GLN A 306 58.99 11.36 4.08
CA GLN A 306 60.06 11.84 4.97
C GLN A 306 61.07 10.74 5.31
N PHE A 307 60.61 9.52 5.57
CA PHE A 307 61.49 8.36 5.77
C PHE A 307 62.29 8.00 4.51
N SER A 308 61.68 8.06 3.32
CA SER A 308 62.37 7.77 2.06
C SER A 308 63.46 8.81 1.73
N ARG A 309 63.17 10.11 1.92
CA ARG A 309 64.13 11.21 1.73
C ARG A 309 65.31 11.10 2.69
N ASN A 310 65.07 10.75 3.96
CA ASN A 310 66.14 10.55 4.94
C ASN A 310 66.97 9.28 4.67
N TYR A 311 66.42 8.26 3.98
CA TYR A 311 67.17 7.06 3.60
C TYR A 311 68.01 7.20 2.32
N GLN A 312 67.77 8.21 1.48
CA GLN A 312 68.57 8.46 0.27
C GLN A 312 69.76 9.40 0.47
N SER A 313 69.91 10.03 1.65
CA SER A 313 71.00 10.95 1.96
C SER A 313 71.79 10.52 3.19
N GLY A 314 72.71 9.56 3.04
CA GLY A 314 73.57 9.13 4.15
C GLY A 314 74.11 7.71 4.00
N ARG A 315 75.07 7.51 3.08
CA ARG A 315 75.77 6.22 2.93
C ARG A 315 77.01 6.19 3.81
N ASP A 316 76.88 5.83 5.09
CA ASP A 316 78.02 5.26 5.84
C ASP A 316 77.61 4.38 7.05
N ASN A 317 78.57 3.60 7.53
CA ASN A 317 78.42 2.41 8.36
C ASN A 317 78.86 2.63 9.83
N ARG A 318 77.99 2.33 10.83
CA ARG A 318 78.38 1.74 12.15
C ARG A 318 77.22 1.44 13.11
N VAL A 319 77.48 0.52 14.04
CA VAL A 319 76.58 -0.02 15.08
C VAL A 319 77.00 0.43 16.49
N VAL A 320 76.07 0.83 17.37
CA VAL A 320 76.01 0.63 18.86
C VAL A 320 74.53 0.84 19.29
N GLY A 321 73.83 -0.02 20.07
CA GLY A 321 73.75 -0.13 21.55
C GLY A 321 73.08 1.11 22.21
N PHE A 322 72.16 1.07 23.19
CA PHE A 322 71.79 0.16 24.31
C PHE A 322 70.26 0.30 24.57
N GLY A 323 69.51 -0.44 25.41
CA GLY A 323 69.81 -1.47 26.43
C GLY A 323 69.17 -1.10 27.79
N PHE A 324 68.17 -1.86 28.26
CA PHE A 324 67.60 -1.76 29.62
C PHE A 324 67.00 -3.12 30.06
N ASP A 325 67.71 -3.83 30.94
CA ASP A 325 67.16 -4.81 31.90
C ASP A 325 66.67 -4.05 33.15
N ALA A 326 65.88 -4.57 34.11
CA ALA A 326 65.56 -5.94 34.55
C ALA A 326 64.26 -5.90 35.41
N ASN A 327 63.65 -6.96 35.97
CA ASN A 327 63.60 -8.42 35.76
C ASN A 327 62.73 -9.02 36.90
N GLU A 328 61.69 -9.82 36.63
CA GLU A 328 61.17 -10.79 37.62
C GLU A 328 60.39 -11.98 37.01
N SER A 329 60.83 -13.21 37.36
CA SER A 329 60.16 -14.54 37.33
C SER A 329 59.18 -14.90 36.18
N ALA A 330 59.49 -15.82 35.25
CA ALA A 330 59.52 -17.30 35.39
C ALA A 330 58.15 -17.93 35.76
N ALA A 331 57.54 -18.93 35.09
CA ALA A 331 57.84 -19.76 33.90
C ALA A 331 56.48 -20.39 33.41
N PRO A 332 56.37 -21.35 32.45
CA PRO A 332 57.34 -21.95 31.51
C PRO A 332 56.89 -21.87 30.03
N ALA A 333 57.66 -22.50 29.13
CA ALA A 333 57.44 -22.51 27.69
C ALA A 333 56.24 -23.36 27.21
N LYS A 334 55.68 -22.99 26.05
CA LYS A 334 55.02 -23.91 25.11
C LYS A 334 55.24 -23.46 23.65
N GLU A 335 55.10 -24.41 22.73
CA GLU A 335 55.72 -24.39 21.40
C GLU A 335 54.85 -23.73 20.32
N LYS A 336 55.45 -23.52 19.13
CA LYS A 336 54.74 -23.12 17.91
C LYS A 336 53.96 -24.30 17.31
N SER A 337 52.62 -24.27 17.41
CA SER A 337 51.69 -24.82 16.41
C SER A 337 50.24 -24.44 16.78
N GLY A 338 49.46 -23.88 15.85
CA GLY A 338 48.04 -23.56 16.12
C GLY A 338 47.37 -22.53 15.19
N ALA A 339 48.13 -21.70 14.47
CA ALA A 339 47.59 -20.64 13.60
C ALA A 339 47.06 -21.20 12.26
N SER A 340 45.92 -21.88 12.30
CA SER A 340 45.09 -22.20 11.14
C SER A 340 43.63 -22.41 11.54
N ASP A 341 43.38 -23.20 12.61
CA ASP A 341 42.01 -23.51 13.02
C ASP A 341 41.31 -22.35 13.77
N GLU A 342 42.06 -21.49 14.49
CA GLU A 342 41.50 -20.28 15.10
C GLU A 342 41.06 -19.26 14.04
N GLU A 343 41.83 -19.11 12.96
CA GLU A 343 41.53 -18.17 11.86
C GLU A 343 40.36 -18.67 11.02
N ARG A 344 40.30 -19.98 10.73
CA ARG A 344 39.12 -20.64 10.14
C ARG A 344 37.86 -20.45 11.00
N MET A 345 37.96 -20.64 12.31
CA MET A 345 36.85 -20.40 13.26
C MET A 345 36.39 -18.93 13.26
N MET A 346 37.32 -17.98 13.11
CA MET A 346 37.00 -16.55 13.03
C MET A 346 36.26 -16.21 11.73
N ILE A 347 36.68 -16.78 10.59
CA ILE A 347 35.99 -16.61 9.28
C ILE A 347 34.58 -17.22 9.32
N LEU A 348 34.43 -18.45 9.86
CA LEU A 348 33.11 -19.08 10.02
C LEU A 348 32.18 -18.28 10.94
N LYS A 349 32.72 -17.68 12.01
CA LYS A 349 31.97 -16.77 12.88
C LYS A 349 31.56 -15.49 12.17
N MET A 350 32.42 -14.91 11.32
CA MET A 350 32.05 -13.74 10.50
C MET A 350 30.97 -14.06 9.46
N LEU A 351 30.97 -15.27 8.88
CA LEU A 351 29.91 -15.74 8.00
C LEU A 351 28.59 -15.94 8.76
N GLN A 352 28.64 -16.52 9.97
CA GLN A 352 27.47 -16.68 10.85
C GLN A 352 26.89 -15.32 11.29
N GLU A 353 27.75 -14.33 11.56
CA GLU A 353 27.37 -12.95 11.87
C GLU A 353 26.98 -12.13 10.61
N LYS A 354 26.97 -12.74 9.42
CA LYS A 354 26.67 -12.12 8.10
C LYS A 354 27.54 -10.90 7.77
N LYS A 355 28.76 -10.84 8.31
CA LYS A 355 29.74 -9.76 8.06
C LYS A 355 30.51 -9.93 6.76
N ILE A 356 30.52 -11.15 6.21
CA ILE A 356 31.11 -11.52 4.92
C ILE A 356 30.12 -12.39 4.14
N THR A 357 30.21 -12.39 2.82
CA THR A 357 29.46 -13.28 1.94
C THR A 357 30.09 -14.68 1.90
N VAL A 358 29.36 -15.68 1.37
CA VAL A 358 29.86 -17.05 1.23
C VAL A 358 31.10 -17.10 0.33
N GLU A 359 31.07 -16.37 -0.79
CA GLU A 359 32.17 -16.29 -1.77
C GLU A 359 33.44 -15.65 -1.18
N GLU A 360 33.28 -14.64 -0.30
CA GLU A 360 34.40 -14.03 0.43
C GLU A 360 34.97 -14.96 1.50
N ALA A 361 34.11 -15.72 2.20
CA ALA A 361 34.54 -16.71 3.18
C ALA A 361 35.35 -17.85 2.53
N GLU A 362 34.90 -18.40 1.40
CA GLU A 362 35.64 -19.41 0.64
C GLU A 362 37.01 -18.90 0.19
N LYS A 363 37.07 -17.66 -0.33
CA LYS A 363 38.31 -17.05 -0.80
C LYS A 363 39.33 -16.80 0.32
N LEU A 364 38.87 -16.46 1.54
CA LEU A 364 39.71 -16.29 2.72
C LEU A 364 40.18 -17.63 3.30
N LEU A 365 39.32 -18.66 3.30
CA LEU A 365 39.70 -20.01 3.72
C LEU A 365 40.74 -20.63 2.78
N GLN A 366 40.57 -20.45 1.47
CA GLN A 366 41.52 -20.95 0.46
C GLN A 366 42.88 -20.24 0.54
N ALA A 367 42.92 -18.97 0.95
CA ALA A 367 44.17 -18.22 1.18
C ALA A 367 44.92 -18.64 2.45
N LEU A 368 44.28 -19.39 3.36
CA LEU A 368 44.89 -19.96 4.57
C LEU A 368 45.40 -21.41 4.40
N GLU A 369 45.10 -22.05 3.26
CA GLU A 369 45.54 -23.41 2.92
C GLU A 369 46.69 -23.45 1.91
N GLY A 370 47.14 -22.30 1.39
CA GLY A 370 48.14 -22.15 0.33
C GLY A 370 49.52 -21.67 0.78
#